data_AF-A0AA95EKS9-F1
#
_entry.id   AF-A0AA95EKS9-F1
#
_cell.length_a   1.000
_cell.length_b   1.000
_cell.length_c   1.000
_cell.angle_alpha   90.00
_cell.angle_beta   90.00
_cell.angle_gamma   90.00
#
_symmetry.space_group_name_H-M   'P 1'
#
loop_
_entity.id
_entity.type
_entity.pdbx_description
1 polymer ?
#
loop_
_entity_poly.entity_id
_entity_poly.type
_entity_poly.pdbx_seq_one_letter_code
_entity_poly.pdbx_strand_id
1 'polypeptide(L)'
;MSKLLFAGAFGVLLVSASAASAHVTLAQSDAKLGSTYKAVLQVGHGCAGSPTVKLRVQIPEGVINVKPQPKPGWTVETVKGAYAKTYDLWGAKVSEGVKEIVWSGGSLPDDFYDEFAFRTYLTPDLPAGPLYFPVVQECEKGSERWIEIPAAGKSADDYEQPAPAVTLSPKG
;
A
#
# COMPACT_ATOMS: atom_id res chain seq x y z
N MET A 1 29.53 50.29 -38.98
CA MET A 1 30.05 49.78 -37.68
C MET A 1 28.87 49.32 -36.81
N SER A 2 28.93 48.04 -36.40
CA SER A 2 28.25 47.34 -35.29
C SER A 2 26.76 47.62 -34.96
N LYS A 3 25.89 46.67 -35.32
CA LYS A 3 24.66 46.37 -34.55
C LYS A 3 24.96 45.13 -33.71
N LEU A 4 25.07 45.29 -32.39
CA LEU A 4 25.10 44.18 -31.44
C LEU A 4 23.67 43.66 -31.26
N LEU A 5 23.43 42.43 -31.71
CA LEU A 5 22.23 41.66 -31.39
C LEU A 5 22.49 40.91 -30.09
N PHE A 6 21.81 41.30 -29.01
CA PHE A 6 21.72 40.49 -27.80
C PHE A 6 20.73 39.35 -28.06
N ALA A 7 21.24 38.15 -28.29
CA ALA A 7 20.45 36.93 -28.28
C ALA A 7 20.24 36.50 -26.82
N GLY A 8 19.06 36.79 -26.27
CA GLY A 8 18.62 36.25 -24.98
C GLY A 8 18.27 34.77 -25.13
N ALA A 9 19.10 33.88 -24.59
CA ALA A 9 18.78 32.46 -24.49
C ALA A 9 17.75 32.26 -23.35
N PHE A 10 16.49 32.10 -23.71
CA PHE A 10 15.43 31.69 -22.76
C PHE A 10 15.58 30.19 -22.51
N GLY A 11 16.27 29.83 -21.42
CA GLY A 11 16.38 28.44 -20.98
C GLY A 11 15.02 27.95 -20.48
N VAL A 12 14.38 27.06 -21.24
CA VAL A 12 13.18 26.35 -20.81
C VAL A 12 13.58 25.38 -19.71
N LEU A 13 13.37 25.77 -18.45
CA LEU A 13 13.40 24.84 -17.31
C LEU A 13 12.19 23.91 -17.46
N LEU A 14 12.45 22.69 -17.94
CA LEU A 14 11.53 21.57 -17.81
C LEU A 14 11.43 21.23 -16.32
N VAL A 15 10.50 21.88 -15.63
CA VAL A 15 10.05 21.45 -14.30
C VAL A 15 9.33 20.13 -14.54
N SER A 16 10.04 19.02 -14.33
CA SER A 16 9.41 17.72 -14.17
C SER A 16 8.51 17.81 -12.94
N ALA A 17 7.21 18.06 -13.17
CA ALA A 17 6.20 17.93 -12.15
C ALA A 17 6.28 16.49 -11.64
N SER A 18 6.87 16.31 -10.46
CA SER A 18 6.70 15.07 -9.70
C SER A 18 5.20 14.88 -9.58
N ALA A 19 4.66 13.82 -10.20
CA ALA A 19 3.28 13.44 -9.96
C ALA A 19 3.11 13.36 -8.44
N ALA A 20 2.24 14.21 -7.88
CA ALA A 20 1.86 14.06 -6.49
C ALA A 20 1.18 12.69 -6.40
N SER A 21 1.87 11.71 -5.83
CA SER A 21 1.36 10.34 -5.73
C SER A 21 0.24 10.33 -4.70
N ALA A 22 -0.99 10.46 -5.18
CA ALA A 22 -2.19 10.34 -4.36
C ALA A 22 -2.47 8.90 -3.91
N HIS A 23 -1.86 7.91 -4.58
CA HIS A 23 -2.12 6.50 -4.34
C HIS A 23 -1.49 6.02 -3.03
N VAL A 24 -2.21 5.15 -2.33
CA VAL A 24 -1.63 4.39 -1.21
C VAL A 24 -0.59 3.41 -1.76
N THR A 25 0.60 3.40 -1.17
CA THR A 25 1.72 2.54 -1.59
C THR A 25 2.29 1.75 -0.41
N LEU A 26 3.11 0.74 -0.71
CA LEU A 26 3.92 0.04 0.30
C LEU A 26 5.34 0.60 0.29
N ALA A 27 5.83 1.04 1.45
CA ALA A 27 7.17 1.63 1.55
C ALA A 27 8.30 0.67 1.14
N GLN A 28 8.11 -0.64 1.36
CA GLN A 28 9.01 -1.69 0.86
C GLN A 28 8.36 -2.37 -0.34
N SER A 29 8.87 -2.10 -1.54
CA SER A 29 8.32 -2.60 -2.81
C SER A 29 8.67 -4.05 -3.13
N ASP A 30 9.58 -4.68 -2.37
CA ASP A 30 10.11 -6.00 -2.67
C ASP A 30 10.21 -6.86 -1.42
N ALA A 31 9.93 -8.16 -1.57
CA ALA A 31 10.08 -9.16 -0.52
C ALA A 31 10.43 -10.53 -1.08
N LYS A 32 10.99 -11.40 -0.25
CA LYS A 32 11.29 -12.80 -0.62
C LYS A 32 10.19 -13.73 -0.17
N LEU A 33 9.89 -14.74 -0.98
CA LEU A 33 9.03 -15.85 -0.58
C LEU A 33 9.60 -16.59 0.63
N GLY A 34 8.73 -17.05 1.53
CA GLY A 34 9.12 -17.76 2.75
C GLY A 34 9.80 -16.89 3.81
N SER A 35 9.57 -15.58 3.79
CA SER A 35 10.21 -14.62 4.70
C SER A 35 9.21 -13.77 5.49
N THR A 36 9.71 -13.13 6.55
CA THR A 36 8.96 -12.08 7.23
C THR A 36 8.99 -10.81 6.39
N TYR A 37 7.85 -10.14 6.30
CA TYR A 37 7.71 -8.84 5.66
C TYR A 37 7.07 -7.83 6.63
N LYS A 38 7.57 -6.59 6.63
CA LYS A 38 6.94 -5.46 7.33
C LYS A 38 6.26 -4.60 6.27
N ALA A 39 4.95 -4.76 6.14
CA ALA A 39 4.15 -3.90 5.29
C ALA A 39 3.99 -2.55 5.99
N VAL A 40 4.29 -1.46 5.28
CA VAL A 40 4.06 -0.09 5.73
C VAL A 40 3.28 0.59 4.62
N LEU A 41 1.98 0.76 4.82
CA LEU A 41 1.12 1.48 3.90
C LEU A 41 1.33 2.96 4.11
N GLN A 42 1.72 3.67 3.06
CA GLN A 42 1.89 5.12 3.05
C GLN A 42 0.61 5.74 2.49
N VAL A 43 -0.12 6.47 3.32
CA VAL A 43 -1.36 7.16 2.96
C VAL A 43 -1.06 8.65 2.89
N GLY A 44 -1.10 9.22 1.69
CA GLY A 44 -0.57 10.56 1.42
C GLY A 44 -1.43 11.72 1.94
N HIS A 45 -2.75 11.53 2.00
CA HIS A 45 -3.72 12.58 2.32
C HIS A 45 -5.11 11.99 2.65
N GLY A 46 -6.11 12.86 2.80
CA GLY A 46 -7.51 12.54 2.98
C GLY A 46 -8.20 12.15 1.67
N CYS A 47 -9.52 12.18 1.61
CA CYS A 47 -10.28 11.93 0.38
C CYS A 47 -10.89 13.24 -0.07
N ALA A 48 -10.46 13.75 -1.23
CA ALA A 48 -10.97 15.00 -1.80
C ALA A 48 -11.04 16.17 -0.79
N GLY A 49 -10.00 16.40 0.01
CA GLY A 49 -9.98 17.45 1.04
C GLY A 49 -10.56 17.05 2.40
N SER A 50 -11.15 15.87 2.52
CA SER A 50 -11.78 15.38 3.76
C SER A 50 -10.84 14.47 4.55
N PRO A 51 -10.72 14.61 5.88
CA PRO A 51 -9.83 13.76 6.68
C PRO A 51 -10.18 12.28 6.58
N THR A 52 -9.15 11.42 6.49
CA THR A 52 -9.29 9.97 6.65
C THR A 52 -9.55 9.63 8.09
N VAL A 53 -10.60 8.84 8.34
CA VAL A 53 -11.03 8.42 9.68
C VAL A 53 -11.00 6.91 9.86
N LYS A 54 -10.84 6.16 8.77
CA LYS A 54 -10.69 4.71 8.80
C LYS A 54 -9.92 4.19 7.61
N LEU A 55 -9.06 3.22 7.85
CA LEU A 55 -8.34 2.46 6.83
C LEU A 55 -8.60 0.98 7.03
N ARG A 56 -9.01 0.28 5.97
CA ARG A 56 -9.19 -1.19 5.98
C ARG A 56 -8.29 -1.80 4.95
N VAL A 57 -7.62 -2.89 5.32
CA VAL A 57 -6.70 -3.61 4.45
C VAL A 57 -7.10 -5.06 4.40
N GLN A 58 -7.40 -5.54 3.20
CA GLN A 58 -7.62 -6.96 2.98
C GLN A 58 -6.28 -7.69 2.94
N ILE A 59 -6.16 -8.78 3.72
CA ILE A 59 -4.96 -9.60 3.74
C ILE A 59 -5.11 -10.72 2.70
N PRO A 60 -4.21 -10.76 1.68
CA PRO A 60 -4.23 -11.79 0.65
C PRO A 60 -4.05 -13.19 1.22
N GLU A 61 -4.56 -14.19 0.50
CA GLU A 61 -4.27 -15.59 0.82
C GLU A 61 -2.77 -15.89 0.71
N GLY A 62 -2.23 -16.74 1.59
CA GLY A 62 -0.79 -17.01 1.66
C GLY A 62 0.03 -15.97 2.43
N VAL A 63 -0.59 -14.89 2.90
CA VAL A 63 -0.03 -13.92 3.85
C VAL A 63 -0.55 -14.25 5.25
N ILE A 64 0.34 -14.76 6.11
CA ILE A 64 -0.05 -15.34 7.40
C ILE A 64 0.68 -14.67 8.57
N ASN A 65 0.33 -15.03 9.80
CA ASN A 65 0.96 -14.49 11.02
C ASN A 65 0.98 -12.94 11.06
N VAL A 66 -0.11 -12.35 10.59
CA VAL A 66 -0.29 -10.89 10.47
C VAL A 66 -0.45 -10.29 11.85
N LYS A 67 0.31 -9.24 12.13
CA LYS A 67 0.31 -8.50 13.39
C LYS A 67 0.38 -7.00 13.11
N PRO A 68 -0.74 -6.26 13.21
CA PRO A 68 -0.69 -4.82 13.07
C PRO A 68 0.09 -4.17 14.21
N GLN A 69 0.80 -3.10 13.89
CA GLN A 69 1.49 -2.29 14.88
C GLN A 69 0.44 -1.42 15.62
N PRO A 70 0.45 -1.37 16.96
CA PRO A 70 -0.36 -0.41 17.71
C PRO A 70 -0.10 1.01 17.21
N LYS A 71 -1.17 1.78 17.01
CA LYS A 71 -1.10 3.13 16.44
C LYS A 71 -1.79 4.12 17.39
N PRO A 72 -1.02 4.95 18.13
CA PRO A 72 -1.61 5.95 19.02
C PRO A 72 -2.61 6.85 18.29
N GLY A 73 -3.74 7.14 18.93
CA GLY A 73 -4.83 7.92 18.35
C GLY A 73 -5.75 7.13 17.39
N TRP A 74 -5.46 5.85 17.13
CA TRP A 74 -6.28 4.97 16.31
C TRP A 74 -6.65 3.70 17.07
N THR A 75 -7.89 3.25 16.93
CA THR A 75 -8.30 1.90 17.32
C THR A 75 -7.87 0.93 16.23
N VAL A 76 -7.24 -0.18 16.63
CA VAL A 76 -6.76 -1.22 15.71
C VAL A 76 -7.53 -2.51 15.98
N GLU A 77 -8.20 -3.02 14.95
CA GLU A 77 -8.98 -4.26 15.00
C GLU A 77 -8.51 -5.22 13.90
N THR A 78 -8.72 -6.51 14.14
CA THR A 78 -8.44 -7.57 13.15
C THR A 78 -9.65 -8.47 13.01
N VAL A 79 -10.05 -8.73 11.77
CA VAL A 79 -11.03 -9.78 11.47
C VAL A 79 -10.27 -11.06 11.16
N LYS A 80 -10.56 -12.13 11.90
CA LYS A 80 -9.98 -13.45 11.67
C LYS A 80 -10.92 -14.33 10.85
N GLY A 81 -10.34 -15.25 10.10
CA GLY A 81 -11.07 -16.26 9.35
C GLY A 81 -10.18 -17.41 8.94
N ALA A 82 -10.82 -18.47 8.43
CA ALA A 82 -10.12 -19.62 7.88
C ALA A 82 -9.30 -19.22 6.64
N TYR A 83 -8.15 -19.86 6.49
CA TYR A 83 -7.36 -19.86 5.27
C TYR A 83 -7.93 -20.85 4.26
N ALA A 84 -7.55 -20.71 2.99
CA ALA A 84 -7.97 -21.66 1.95
C ALA A 84 -7.35 -23.06 2.15
N LYS A 85 -6.23 -23.13 2.86
CA LYS A 85 -5.56 -24.36 3.26
C LYS A 85 -4.79 -24.18 4.57
N THR A 86 -4.32 -25.28 5.14
CA THR A 86 -3.40 -25.26 6.28
C THR A 86 -1.99 -24.89 5.81
N TYR A 87 -1.37 -23.93 6.47
CA TYR A 87 0.03 -23.54 6.26
C TYR A 87 0.94 -24.06 7.36
N ASP A 88 2.22 -24.22 7.02
CA ASP A 88 3.28 -24.42 8.00
C ASP A 88 3.89 -23.07 8.39
N LEU A 89 3.88 -22.77 9.69
CA LEU A 89 4.52 -21.60 10.26
C LEU A 89 5.52 -22.07 11.31
N TRP A 90 6.77 -22.27 10.89
CA TRP A 90 7.87 -22.73 11.74
C TRP A 90 7.54 -24.04 12.48
N GLY A 91 6.96 -25.01 11.76
CA GLY A 91 6.56 -26.31 12.31
C GLY A 91 5.17 -26.34 12.93
N ALA A 92 4.53 -25.19 13.16
CA ALA A 92 3.13 -25.13 13.59
C ALA A 92 2.18 -25.17 12.38
N LYS A 93 1.13 -25.99 12.45
CA LYS A 93 0.06 -25.99 11.45
C LYS A 93 -0.96 -24.91 11.78
N VAL A 94 -1.18 -23.99 10.85
CA VAL A 94 -2.15 -22.87 11.01
C VAL A 94 -3.16 -22.91 9.87
N SER A 95 -4.44 -22.97 10.21
CA SER A 95 -5.56 -23.02 9.25
C SER A 95 -6.44 -21.77 9.28
N GLU A 96 -6.13 -20.80 10.14
CA GLU A 96 -6.84 -19.54 10.26
C GLU A 96 -5.92 -18.42 10.72
N GLY A 97 -6.34 -17.18 10.48
CA GLY A 97 -5.64 -16.00 10.97
C GLY A 97 -6.33 -14.73 10.49
N VAL A 98 -5.62 -13.60 10.55
CA VAL A 98 -6.18 -12.30 10.16
C VAL A 98 -6.42 -12.27 8.64
N LYS A 99 -7.63 -11.87 8.24
CA LYS A 99 -8.06 -11.65 6.85
C LYS A 99 -8.29 -10.17 6.54
N GLU A 100 -8.50 -9.34 7.57
CA GLU A 100 -8.61 -7.89 7.44
C GLU A 100 -8.00 -7.20 8.66
N ILE A 101 -7.33 -6.07 8.44
CA ILE A 101 -6.93 -5.13 9.50
C ILE A 101 -7.74 -3.85 9.31
N VAL A 102 -8.25 -3.31 10.42
CA VAL A 102 -8.99 -2.05 10.46
C VAL A 102 -8.29 -1.10 11.43
N TRP A 103 -7.94 0.10 10.95
CA TRP A 103 -7.62 1.24 11.80
C TRP A 103 -8.78 2.22 11.74
N SER A 104 -9.33 2.64 12.88
CA SER A 104 -10.47 3.57 12.93
C SER A 104 -10.39 4.55 14.10
N GLY A 105 -11.20 5.62 14.04
CA GLY A 105 -11.39 6.55 15.15
C GLY A 105 -10.25 7.56 15.33
N GLY A 106 -9.20 7.47 14.50
CA GLY A 106 -8.22 8.52 14.34
C GLY A 106 -8.64 9.52 13.26
N SER A 107 -7.74 10.45 12.96
CA SER A 107 -7.92 11.45 11.92
C SER A 107 -6.59 11.73 11.24
N LEU A 108 -6.56 11.56 9.93
CA LEU A 108 -5.48 12.00 9.05
C LEU A 108 -6.06 13.12 8.14
N PRO A 109 -5.77 14.40 8.43
CA PRO A 109 -6.22 15.50 7.61
C PRO A 109 -5.56 15.50 6.23
N ASP A 110 -6.17 16.20 5.27
CA ASP A 110 -5.76 16.17 3.86
C ASP A 110 -4.34 16.68 3.61
N ASP A 111 -3.90 17.67 4.39
CA ASP A 111 -2.57 18.28 4.22
C ASP A 111 -1.41 17.43 4.79
N PHE A 112 -1.70 16.27 5.37
CA PHE A 112 -0.71 15.41 6.02
C PHE A 112 -0.77 13.99 5.47
N TYR A 113 0.38 13.31 5.54
CA TYR A 113 0.49 11.88 5.29
C TYR A 113 0.64 11.12 6.60
N ASP A 114 0.36 9.82 6.57
CA ASP A 114 0.58 8.91 7.70
C ASP A 114 0.92 7.50 7.21
N GLU A 115 1.44 6.68 8.13
CA GLU A 115 1.83 5.31 7.86
C GLU A 115 1.04 4.32 8.73
N PHE A 116 0.62 3.22 8.10
CA PHE A 116 -0.13 2.14 8.73
C PHE A 116 0.62 0.83 8.51
N ALA A 117 1.17 0.29 9.60
CA ALA A 117 2.15 -0.79 9.52
C ALA A 117 1.65 -2.09 10.14
N PHE A 118 2.05 -3.22 9.53
CA PHE A 118 1.87 -4.55 10.08
C PHE A 118 3.02 -5.47 9.69
N ARG A 119 3.32 -6.43 10.55
CA ARG A 119 4.29 -7.50 10.25
C ARG A 119 3.53 -8.75 9.82
N THR A 120 4.08 -9.48 8.86
CA THR A 120 3.50 -10.73 8.35
C THR A 120 4.57 -11.73 7.93
N TYR A 121 4.17 -12.96 7.64
CA TYR A 121 4.96 -13.98 6.98
C TYR A 121 4.37 -14.27 5.59
N LEU A 122 5.21 -14.14 4.56
CA LEU A 122 4.88 -14.47 3.19
C LEU A 122 5.22 -15.93 2.97
N THR A 123 4.21 -16.78 2.76
CA THR A 123 4.42 -18.22 2.61
C THR A 123 5.25 -18.53 1.36
N PRO A 124 6.00 -19.64 1.35
CA PRO A 124 6.76 -20.06 0.17
C PRO A 124 5.87 -20.49 -1.02
N ASP A 125 4.58 -20.76 -0.77
CA ASP A 125 3.63 -21.23 -1.78
C ASP A 125 2.99 -20.08 -2.59
N LEU A 126 3.22 -18.83 -2.20
CA LEU A 126 2.81 -17.66 -2.97
C LEU A 126 3.54 -17.65 -4.33
N PRO A 127 2.89 -17.19 -5.41
CA PRO A 127 3.56 -17.00 -6.69
C PRO A 127 4.58 -15.86 -6.59
N ALA A 128 5.67 -15.96 -7.36
CA ALA A 128 6.55 -14.83 -7.60
C ALA A 128 5.83 -13.77 -8.45
N GLY A 129 6.24 -12.51 -8.33
CA GLY A 129 5.58 -11.37 -8.96
C GLY A 129 4.78 -10.52 -7.96
N PRO A 130 3.89 -9.63 -8.45
CA PRO A 130 3.20 -8.68 -7.58
C PRO A 130 2.17 -9.38 -6.69
N LEU A 131 2.21 -9.05 -5.40
CA LEU A 131 1.20 -9.39 -4.42
C LEU A 131 0.51 -8.10 -3.96
N TYR A 132 -0.79 -7.99 -4.28
CA TYR A 132 -1.59 -6.80 -4.03
C TYR A 132 -2.29 -6.87 -2.68
N PHE A 133 -2.38 -5.73 -1.98
CA PHE A 133 -3.07 -5.55 -0.72
C PHE A 133 -4.21 -4.54 -0.94
N PRO A 134 -5.44 -4.97 -1.25
CA PRO A 134 -6.56 -4.04 -1.43
C PRO A 134 -6.80 -3.21 -0.17
N VAL A 135 -6.93 -1.89 -0.34
CA VAL A 135 -7.16 -0.93 0.74
C VAL A 135 -8.42 -0.12 0.47
N VAL A 136 -9.23 0.06 1.50
CA VAL A 136 -10.33 1.04 1.50
C VAL A 136 -10.01 2.13 2.51
N GLN A 137 -9.97 3.36 2.03
CA GLN A 137 -9.75 4.56 2.81
C GLN A 137 -11.09 5.28 2.95
N GLU A 138 -11.62 5.32 4.16
CA GLU A 138 -12.85 6.04 4.49
C GLU A 138 -12.50 7.38 5.13
N CYS A 139 -13.10 8.42 4.59
CA CYS A 139 -12.96 9.78 5.08
C CYS A 139 -14.28 10.26 5.70
N GLU A 140 -14.27 11.38 6.41
CA GLU A 140 -15.51 11.96 6.94
C GLU A 140 -16.54 12.20 5.84
N LYS A 141 -16.08 12.52 4.64
CA LYS A 141 -16.87 12.64 3.41
C LYS A 141 -16.25 11.77 2.32
N GLY A 142 -17.00 10.75 1.91
CA GLY A 142 -16.59 9.86 0.81
C GLY A 142 -15.54 8.82 1.20
N SER A 143 -15.00 8.17 0.18
CA SER A 143 -14.02 7.09 0.35
C SER A 143 -13.23 6.88 -0.94
N GLU A 144 -11.96 6.49 -0.80
CA GLU A 144 -11.13 5.97 -1.89
C GLU A 144 -11.01 4.45 -1.77
N ARG A 145 -11.03 3.76 -2.92
CA ARG A 145 -11.02 2.29 -2.99
C ARG A 145 -9.81 1.82 -3.78
N TRP A 146 -8.64 1.83 -3.15
CA TRP A 146 -7.37 1.33 -3.68
C TRP A 146 -7.40 -0.22 -3.84
N ILE A 147 -8.18 -0.71 -4.80
CA ILE A 147 -8.52 -2.13 -4.96
C ILE A 147 -8.33 -2.64 -6.39
N GLU A 148 -7.98 -1.77 -7.34
CA GLU A 148 -7.80 -2.17 -8.73
C GLU A 148 -6.51 -2.98 -8.90
N ILE A 149 -6.64 -4.15 -9.52
CA ILE A 149 -5.51 -5.06 -9.78
C ILE A 149 -5.17 -4.97 -11.27
N PRO A 150 -3.95 -4.56 -11.63
CA PRO A 150 -3.52 -4.51 -13.02
C PRO A 150 -3.68 -5.83 -13.76
N ALA A 151 -4.30 -5.76 -14.94
CA ALA A 151 -4.34 -6.85 -15.89
C ALA A 151 -2.94 -7.15 -16.45
N ALA A 152 -2.76 -8.31 -17.08
CA ALA A 152 -1.48 -8.67 -17.70
C ALA A 152 -1.04 -7.60 -18.73
N GLY A 153 0.20 -7.12 -18.60
CA GLY A 153 0.76 -6.09 -19.46
C GLY A 153 0.39 -4.64 -19.09
N LYS A 154 -0.35 -4.44 -17.99
CA LYS A 154 -0.67 -3.12 -17.43
C LYS A 154 0.13 -2.86 -16.14
N SER A 155 0.36 -1.58 -15.83
CA SER A 155 0.97 -1.15 -14.57
C SER A 155 -0.07 -0.53 -13.63
N ALA A 156 0.31 -0.20 -12.40
CA ALA A 156 -0.56 0.52 -11.47
C ALA A 156 -0.96 1.90 -11.99
N ASP A 157 -0.11 2.55 -12.79
CA ASP A 157 -0.36 3.90 -13.33
C ASP A 157 -1.44 3.91 -14.42
N ASP A 158 -1.83 2.74 -14.94
CA ASP A 158 -2.97 2.59 -15.84
C ASP A 158 -4.32 2.66 -15.12
N TYR A 159 -4.35 2.75 -13.79
CA TYR A 159 -5.53 2.66 -12.94
C TYR A 159 -5.66 3.89 -12.04
N GLU A 160 -6.90 4.28 -11.73
CA GLU A 160 -7.18 5.45 -10.89
C GLU A 160 -7.01 5.13 -9.40
N GLN A 161 -7.33 3.90 -9.01
CA GLN A 161 -7.28 3.44 -7.63
C GLN A 161 -6.58 2.06 -7.53
N PRO A 162 -5.31 1.94 -7.97
CA PRO A 162 -4.57 0.69 -7.91
C PRO A 162 -4.38 0.26 -6.46
N ALA A 163 -4.51 -1.05 -6.21
CA ALA A 163 -4.14 -1.63 -4.92
C ALA A 163 -2.61 -1.55 -4.72
N PRO A 164 -2.14 -1.18 -3.51
CA PRO A 164 -0.71 -1.23 -3.22
C PRO A 164 -0.17 -2.65 -3.34
N ALA A 165 1.06 -2.79 -3.82
CA ALA A 165 1.66 -4.09 -4.11
C ALA A 165 3.10 -4.20 -3.63
N VAL A 166 3.51 -5.44 -3.32
CA VAL A 166 4.90 -5.83 -3.11
C VAL A 166 5.28 -6.86 -4.16
N THR A 167 6.46 -6.72 -4.76
CA THR A 167 7.01 -7.69 -5.70
C THR A 167 7.69 -8.82 -4.94
N LEU A 168 7.21 -10.05 -5.17
CA LEU A 168 7.74 -11.26 -4.54
C LEU A 168 8.79 -11.90 -5.43
N SER A 169 10.00 -12.05 -4.88
CA SER A 169 11.08 -12.81 -5.51
C SER A 169 11.18 -14.21 -4.90
N PRO A 170 11.66 -15.21 -5.68
CA PRO A 170 11.89 -16.56 -5.18
C PRO A 170 12.74 -16.60 -3.91
N LYS A 171 12.56 -17.66 -3.12
CA LYS A 171 13.46 -17.96 -2.02
C LYS A 171 14.86 -18.22 -2.60
N GLY A 172 15.85 -17.48 -2.11
CA GLY A 172 17.26 -17.68 -2.47
C GLY A 172 17.84 -18.97 -1.90
#